data_AF-A0A7C9U1B9-F1
#
_entry.id   AF-A0A7C9U1B9-F1
#
_cell.length_a   1.000
_cell.length_b   1.000
_cell.length_c   1.000
_cell.angle_alpha   90.00
_cell.angle_beta   90.00
_cell.angle_gamma   90.00
#
_symmetry.space_group_name_H-M   'P 1'
#
loop_
_entity.id
_entity.type
_entity.pdbx_description
1 polymer ?
#
loop_
_entity_poly.entity_id
_entity_poly.type
_entity_poly.pdbx_seq_one_letter_code
_entity_poly.pdbx_strand_id
1 'polypeptide(L)'
;MKTLFISPHFDDLFLSSFAQLTQAGSSGFIVYPFATPQDENSLRWVQEELPNVGEVGCKWQFLNEDNAEQADTVAKRAFIAEKLASRISEIICFERPDEVIAPLGIGLHPEHLVCALGALLALRDLGDCSPSVVFYSDIPYCIALPLLRGGPLQLTPQRWLQAQIVQVDANKKLAACRRYVSQFEDDGTFEEIIARASPEAVSMNYPLASGQSSYECYWTPKGDTSRAGIEDLIAVVDASPPQDIELLERELLPAPSDDTPFFSPDYASRQRRWSEAIQNWAKRELVP
;
A
#
# COMPACT_ATOMS: atom_id res chain seq x y z
N MET A 1 -12.59 10.00 17.49
CA MET A 1 -12.81 9.48 16.13
C MET A 1 -12.22 8.10 16.13
N LYS A 2 -13.01 7.06 15.85
CA LYS A 2 -12.51 5.69 15.74
C LYS A 2 -12.08 5.44 14.29
N THR A 3 -10.94 4.77 14.11
CA THR A 3 -10.39 4.54 12.77
C THR A 3 -10.11 3.06 12.57
N LEU A 4 -10.59 2.51 11.46
CA LEU A 4 -10.23 1.18 10.98
C LEU A 4 -9.07 1.33 9.99
N PHE A 5 -7.95 0.69 10.24
CA PHE A 5 -6.81 0.65 9.34
C PHE A 5 -6.75 -0.72 8.65
N ILE A 6 -6.59 -0.73 7.33
CA ILE A 6 -6.38 -1.93 6.53
C ILE A 6 -4.93 -1.92 6.06
N SER A 7 -4.14 -2.87 6.54
CA SER A 7 -2.73 -3.04 6.17
C SER A 7 -2.58 -4.35 5.41
N PRO A 8 -2.20 -4.36 4.12
CA PRO A 8 -1.94 -5.61 3.41
C PRO A 8 -0.94 -6.49 4.16
N HIS A 9 0.21 -5.90 4.52
CA HIS A 9 1.30 -6.52 5.27
C HIS A 9 1.57 -5.76 6.58
N PHE A 10 2.55 -6.22 7.36
CA PHE A 10 2.84 -5.67 8.69
C PHE A 10 3.40 -4.25 8.67
N ASP A 11 4.27 -3.95 7.72
CA ASP A 11 5.06 -2.72 7.63
C ASP A 11 4.31 -1.56 6.97
N ASP A 12 3.38 -1.85 6.05
CA ASP A 12 2.74 -0.88 5.17
C ASP A 12 2.19 0.37 5.88
N LEU A 13 1.48 0.21 6.99
CA LEU A 13 0.91 1.35 7.72
C LEU A 13 1.96 2.20 8.43
N PHE A 14 3.02 1.61 8.95
CA PHE A 14 4.09 2.37 9.62
C PHE A 14 4.99 3.07 8.59
N LEU A 15 5.11 2.50 7.40
CA LEU A 15 5.74 3.13 6.25
C LEU A 15 4.90 4.27 5.67
N SER A 16 3.58 4.09 5.57
CA SER A 16 2.72 4.93 4.72
C SER A 16 1.76 5.84 5.47
N SER A 17 1.41 5.50 6.71
CA SER A 17 0.29 6.09 7.45
C SER A 17 0.57 6.31 8.95
N PHE A 18 1.82 6.60 9.32
CA PHE A 18 2.27 6.74 10.71
C PHE A 18 1.58 7.91 11.44
N ALA A 19 1.30 9.03 10.76
CA ALA A 19 0.61 10.16 11.39
C ALA A 19 -0.80 9.78 11.84
N GLN A 20 -1.56 9.09 10.99
CA GLN A 20 -2.92 8.68 11.35
C GLN A 20 -2.93 7.59 12.41
N LEU A 21 -2.00 6.64 12.36
CA LEU A 21 -1.84 5.62 13.41
C LEU A 21 -1.57 6.25 14.78
N THR A 22 -0.60 7.15 14.86
CA THR A 22 -0.25 7.83 16.13
C THR A 22 -1.36 8.74 16.63
N GLN A 23 -2.10 9.39 15.73
CA GLN A 23 -3.25 10.21 16.07
C GLN A 23 -4.44 9.38 16.59
N ALA A 24 -4.70 8.22 15.98
CA ALA A 24 -5.80 7.35 16.38
C ALA A 24 -5.56 6.73 17.77
N GLY A 25 -4.32 6.37 18.09
CA GLY A 25 -3.99 5.85 19.41
C GLY A 25 -4.80 4.59 19.76
N SER A 26 -5.38 4.56 20.97
CA SER A 26 -6.27 3.49 21.43
C SER A 26 -7.66 3.45 20.77
N SER A 27 -7.98 4.42 19.91
CA SER A 27 -9.19 4.42 19.11
C SER A 27 -9.00 3.84 17.70
N GLY A 28 -7.77 3.41 17.37
CA GLY A 28 -7.46 2.69 16.14
C GLY A 28 -7.66 1.18 16.26
N PHE A 29 -8.10 0.58 15.15
CA PHE A 29 -8.22 -0.86 14.97
C PHE A 29 -7.57 -1.27 13.66
N ILE A 30 -6.51 -2.06 13.70
CA ILE A 30 -5.75 -2.48 12.52
C ILE A 30 -6.19 -3.88 12.09
N VAL A 31 -6.37 -4.09 10.79
CA VAL A 31 -6.60 -5.41 10.22
C VAL A 31 -5.50 -5.74 9.23
N TYR A 32 -5.00 -6.97 9.32
CA TYR A 32 -4.04 -7.52 8.37
C TYR A 32 -4.71 -8.65 7.59
N PRO A 33 -5.16 -8.39 6.34
CA PRO A 33 -5.84 -9.40 5.55
C PRO A 33 -4.94 -10.58 5.18
N PHE A 34 -3.68 -10.30 4.81
CA PHE A 34 -2.77 -11.29 4.23
C PHE A 34 -1.57 -11.65 5.13
N ALA A 35 -1.35 -10.90 6.21
CA ALA A 35 -0.19 -11.10 7.10
C ALA A 35 -0.38 -12.20 8.16
N THR A 36 -1.01 -13.33 7.81
CA THR A 36 -1.24 -14.40 8.80
C THR A 36 0.05 -15.18 9.07
N PRO A 37 0.48 -15.36 10.33
CA PRO A 37 1.62 -16.20 10.62
C PRO A 37 1.32 -17.66 10.30
N GLN A 38 2.03 -18.20 9.30
CA GLN A 38 1.92 -19.59 8.83
C GLN A 38 3.22 -20.38 9.04
N ASP A 39 4.34 -19.70 9.28
CA ASP A 39 5.69 -20.26 9.40
C ASP A 39 6.60 -19.42 10.32
N GLU A 40 7.86 -19.83 10.48
CA GLU A 40 8.83 -19.13 11.34
C GLU A 40 9.14 -17.70 10.88
N ASN A 41 9.13 -17.45 9.56
CA ASN A 41 9.41 -16.13 9.00
C ASN A 41 8.26 -15.16 9.30
N SER A 42 7.03 -15.59 9.09
CA SER A 42 5.85 -14.78 9.39
C SER A 42 5.62 -14.58 10.89
N LEU A 43 6.06 -15.51 11.75
CA LEU A 43 6.14 -15.29 13.20
C LEU A 43 7.17 -14.21 13.57
N ARG A 44 8.32 -14.19 12.89
CA ARG A 44 9.32 -13.12 13.06
C ARG A 44 8.73 -11.75 12.70
N TRP A 45 7.96 -11.66 11.62
CA TRP A 45 7.29 -10.40 11.25
C TRP A 45 6.29 -9.92 12.30
N VAL A 46 5.52 -10.83 12.91
CA VAL A 46 4.64 -10.47 14.05
C VAL A 46 5.46 -9.92 15.21
N GLN A 47 6.62 -10.50 15.51
CA GLN A 47 7.49 -10.02 16.60
C GLN A 47 8.06 -8.63 16.31
N GLU A 48 8.31 -8.30 15.05
CA GLU A 48 8.73 -6.97 14.61
C GLU A 48 7.58 -5.95 14.68
N GLU A 49 6.34 -6.39 14.40
CA GLU A 49 5.13 -5.56 14.44
C GLU A 49 4.64 -5.21 15.85
N LEU A 50 4.67 -6.18 16.78
CA LEU A 50 4.07 -6.04 18.10
C LEU A 50 4.54 -4.81 18.89
N PRO A 51 5.84 -4.45 18.92
CA PRO A 51 6.30 -3.23 19.59
C PRO A 51 5.73 -1.96 18.96
N ASN A 52 5.59 -1.92 17.64
CA ASN A 52 5.04 -0.80 16.89
C ASN A 52 3.57 -0.59 17.22
N VAL A 53 2.76 -1.65 17.15
CA VAL A 53 1.33 -1.59 17.50
C VAL A 53 1.12 -1.25 18.98
N GLY A 54 1.96 -1.81 19.86
CA GLY A 54 1.93 -1.50 21.29
C GLY A 54 2.27 -0.04 21.60
N GLU A 55 3.19 0.57 20.86
CA GLU A 55 3.57 1.97 21.03
C GLU A 55 2.46 2.94 20.57
N VAL A 56 1.80 2.65 19.44
CA VAL A 56 0.65 3.45 18.99
C VAL A 56 -0.62 3.13 19.78
N GLY A 57 -0.70 1.98 20.44
CA GLY A 57 -1.82 1.59 21.29
C GLY A 57 -3.08 1.12 20.55
N CYS A 58 -2.99 0.87 19.24
CA CYS A 58 -4.10 0.37 18.44
C CYS A 58 -4.44 -1.08 18.82
N LYS A 59 -5.72 -1.44 18.69
CA LYS A 59 -6.12 -2.85 18.63
C LYS A 59 -5.76 -3.41 17.25
N TRP A 60 -5.65 -4.72 17.12
CA TRP A 60 -5.37 -5.32 15.83
C TRP A 60 -5.89 -6.76 15.71
N GLN A 61 -6.08 -7.25 14.48
CA GLN A 61 -6.45 -8.63 14.17
C GLN A 61 -5.97 -9.09 12.79
N PHE A 62 -5.80 -10.40 12.62
CA PHE A 62 -5.65 -11.05 11.32
C PHE A 62 -7.00 -11.42 10.73
N LEU A 63 -7.15 -11.31 9.41
CA LEU A 63 -8.36 -11.81 8.72
C LEU A 63 -8.15 -13.17 8.05
N ASN A 64 -6.89 -13.56 7.80
CA ASN A 64 -6.52 -14.82 7.15
C ASN A 64 -7.18 -15.01 5.79
N GLU A 65 -7.10 -13.98 4.94
CA GLU A 65 -7.58 -14.07 3.57
C GLU A 65 -6.64 -14.90 2.70
N ASP A 66 -7.19 -15.45 1.62
CA ASP A 66 -6.42 -16.19 0.64
C ASP A 66 -5.38 -15.25 0.02
N ASN A 67 -4.12 -15.72 -0.09
CA ASN A 67 -3.02 -14.93 -0.62
C ASN A 67 -3.37 -14.49 -2.07
N ALA A 68 -3.46 -13.18 -2.29
CA ALA A 68 -3.88 -12.64 -3.59
C ALA A 68 -2.72 -12.62 -4.61
N GLU A 69 -1.47 -12.73 -4.16
CA GLU A 69 -0.31 -12.95 -5.01
C GLU A 69 -0.41 -14.29 -5.76
N GLN A 70 -0.93 -15.32 -5.08
CA GLN A 70 -1.17 -16.65 -5.67
C GLN A 70 -2.40 -16.71 -6.59
N ALA A 71 -3.19 -15.63 -6.65
CA ALA A 71 -4.33 -15.54 -7.55
C ALA A 71 -3.84 -15.22 -8.98
N ASP A 72 -3.68 -16.29 -9.76
CA ASP A 72 -3.29 -16.30 -11.17
C ASP A 72 -4.31 -15.65 -12.15
N THR A 73 -5.48 -15.27 -11.65
CA THR A 73 -6.58 -14.77 -12.48
C THR A 73 -7.29 -13.60 -11.83
N VAL A 74 -7.76 -12.69 -12.66
CA VAL A 74 -8.62 -11.56 -12.31
C VAL A 74 -9.83 -12.00 -11.48
N ALA A 75 -10.54 -13.04 -11.96
CA ALA A 75 -11.73 -13.53 -11.29
C ALA A 75 -11.45 -14.01 -9.86
N LYS A 76 -10.28 -14.63 -9.63
CA LYS A 76 -9.86 -15.02 -8.27
C LYS A 76 -9.57 -13.79 -7.41
N ARG A 77 -8.87 -12.78 -7.93
CA ARG A 77 -8.58 -11.53 -7.20
C ARG A 77 -9.85 -10.76 -6.84
N ALA A 78 -10.79 -10.63 -7.78
CA ALA A 78 -12.09 -10.03 -7.54
C ALA A 78 -12.89 -10.79 -6.48
N PHE A 79 -12.88 -12.12 -6.53
CA PHE A 79 -13.50 -12.97 -5.50
C PHE A 79 -12.88 -12.75 -4.11
N ILE A 80 -11.56 -12.67 -4.01
CA ILE A 80 -10.87 -12.37 -2.74
C ILE A 80 -11.27 -10.96 -2.25
N ALA A 81 -11.34 -9.98 -3.15
CA ALA A 81 -11.76 -8.62 -2.79
C ALA A 81 -13.21 -8.57 -2.27
N GLU A 82 -14.15 -9.30 -2.88
CA GLU A 82 -15.53 -9.42 -2.39
C GLU A 82 -15.62 -10.11 -1.03
N LYS A 83 -14.83 -11.18 -0.82
CA LYS A 83 -14.74 -11.86 0.47
C LYS A 83 -14.19 -10.92 1.55
N LEU A 84 -13.10 -10.22 1.25
CA LEU A 84 -12.52 -9.20 2.12
C LEU A 84 -13.52 -8.07 2.41
N ALA A 85 -14.29 -7.61 1.42
CA ALA A 85 -15.33 -6.60 1.60
C ALA A 85 -16.40 -7.02 2.61
N SER A 86 -16.85 -8.28 2.56
CA SER A 86 -17.78 -8.82 3.55
C SER A 86 -17.18 -8.76 4.97
N ARG A 87 -15.92 -9.15 5.13
CA ARG A 87 -15.23 -9.12 6.44
C ARG A 87 -15.06 -7.69 6.95
N ILE A 88 -14.64 -6.77 6.10
CA ILE A 88 -14.53 -5.34 6.43
C ILE A 88 -15.89 -4.79 6.87
N SER A 89 -16.98 -5.15 6.17
CA SER A 89 -18.33 -4.71 6.52
C SER A 89 -18.74 -5.19 7.92
N GLU A 90 -18.46 -6.45 8.27
CA GLU A 90 -18.72 -6.98 9.61
C GLU A 90 -17.96 -6.19 10.69
N ILE A 91 -16.69 -5.88 10.44
CA ILE A 91 -15.84 -5.12 11.36
C ILE A 91 -16.35 -3.70 11.51
N ILE A 92 -16.75 -3.04 10.41
CA ILE A 92 -17.35 -1.71 10.46
C ILE A 92 -18.64 -1.74 11.29
N CYS A 93 -19.51 -2.74 11.09
CA CYS A 93 -20.75 -2.88 11.87
C CYS A 93 -20.47 -3.05 13.38
N PHE A 94 -19.43 -3.81 13.72
CA PHE A 94 -19.08 -4.15 15.10
C PHE A 94 -18.30 -3.03 15.80
N GLU A 95 -17.16 -2.61 15.25
CA GLU A 95 -16.28 -1.59 15.87
C GLU A 95 -16.84 -0.18 15.72
N ARG A 96 -17.69 0.05 14.70
CA ARG A 96 -18.26 1.35 14.32
C ARG A 96 -17.18 2.42 14.17
N PRO A 97 -16.20 2.23 13.27
CA PRO A 97 -15.26 3.28 12.94
C PRO A 97 -15.99 4.47 12.31
N ASP A 98 -15.47 5.67 12.52
CA ASP A 98 -15.90 6.87 11.82
C ASP A 98 -15.22 6.97 10.44
N GLU A 99 -14.04 6.35 10.30
CA GLU A 99 -13.20 6.37 9.10
C GLU A 99 -12.49 5.03 8.86
N VAL A 100 -12.31 4.70 7.59
CA VAL A 100 -11.49 3.58 7.11
C VAL A 100 -10.28 4.15 6.36
N ILE A 101 -9.09 3.69 6.75
CA ILE A 101 -7.84 4.02 6.07
C ILE A 101 -7.28 2.77 5.41
N ALA A 102 -7.05 2.81 4.10
CA ALA A 102 -6.65 1.67 3.27
C ALA A 102 -5.50 2.04 2.32
N PRO A 103 -4.76 1.06 1.76
CA PRO A 103 -3.78 1.33 0.70
C PRO A 103 -4.47 1.88 -0.54
N LEU A 104 -3.79 2.76 -1.28
CA LEU A 104 -4.27 3.19 -2.60
C LEU A 104 -3.99 2.13 -3.68
N GLY A 105 -3.00 1.26 -3.47
CA GLY A 105 -2.57 0.27 -4.46
C GLY A 105 -1.44 0.77 -5.38
N ILE A 106 -0.70 1.80 -4.96
CA ILE A 106 0.50 2.26 -5.66
C ILE A 106 1.53 1.13 -5.66
N GLY A 107 2.16 0.91 -6.82
CA GLY A 107 3.09 -0.22 -7.01
C GLY A 107 2.43 -1.45 -7.62
N LEU A 108 1.09 -1.48 -7.72
CA LEU A 108 0.32 -2.58 -8.34
C LEU A 108 0.51 -3.94 -7.66
N HIS A 109 0.96 -3.98 -6.41
CA HIS A 109 1.00 -5.22 -5.64
C HIS A 109 -0.43 -5.80 -5.52
N PRO A 110 -0.68 -7.07 -5.91
CA PRO A 110 -2.03 -7.63 -5.96
C PRO A 110 -2.78 -7.48 -4.64
N GLU A 111 -2.12 -7.70 -3.51
CA GLU A 111 -2.73 -7.60 -2.18
C GLU A 111 -3.12 -6.16 -1.81
N HIS A 112 -2.33 -5.16 -2.22
CA HIS A 112 -2.69 -3.76 -1.98
C HIS A 112 -3.91 -3.36 -2.81
N LEU A 113 -3.97 -3.79 -4.07
CA LEU A 113 -5.11 -3.54 -4.96
C LEU A 113 -6.38 -4.24 -4.45
N VAL A 114 -6.26 -5.48 -3.97
CA VAL A 114 -7.38 -6.22 -3.36
C VAL A 114 -7.87 -5.55 -2.08
N CYS A 115 -6.96 -5.04 -1.23
CA CYS A 115 -7.34 -4.24 -0.06
C CYS A 115 -8.08 -2.96 -0.44
N ALA A 116 -7.58 -2.20 -1.42
CA ALA A 116 -8.20 -0.98 -1.91
C ALA A 116 -9.62 -1.24 -2.45
N LEU A 117 -9.76 -2.27 -3.30
CA LEU A 117 -11.04 -2.66 -3.87
C LEU A 117 -12.00 -3.21 -2.80
N GLY A 118 -11.52 -4.08 -1.92
CA GLY A 118 -12.31 -4.66 -0.83
C GLY A 118 -12.87 -3.58 0.10
N ALA A 119 -12.07 -2.55 0.43
CA ALA A 119 -12.53 -1.41 1.22
C ALA A 119 -13.67 -0.66 0.51
N LEU A 120 -13.53 -0.33 -0.78
CA LEU A 120 -14.59 0.36 -1.51
C LEU A 120 -15.87 -0.46 -1.67
N LEU A 121 -15.74 -1.76 -1.94
CA LEU A 121 -16.88 -2.67 -2.03
C LEU A 121 -17.64 -2.75 -0.71
N ALA A 122 -16.94 -2.81 0.44
CA ALA A 122 -17.57 -2.81 1.76
C ALA A 122 -18.38 -1.52 1.98
N LEU A 123 -17.83 -0.37 1.64
CA LEU A 123 -18.49 0.92 1.81
C LEU A 123 -19.72 1.06 0.89
N ARG A 124 -19.61 0.58 -0.36
CA ARG A 124 -20.74 0.50 -1.30
C ARG A 124 -21.88 -0.30 -0.70
N ASP A 125 -21.59 -1.46 -0.13
CA ASP A 125 -22.61 -2.37 0.39
C ASP A 125 -23.26 -1.84 1.68
N LEU A 126 -22.55 -1.00 2.44
CA LEU A 126 -23.07 -0.31 3.63
C LEU A 126 -23.91 0.93 3.30
N GLY A 127 -23.79 1.51 2.10
CA GLY A 127 -24.55 2.67 1.66
C GLY A 127 -24.42 3.87 2.61
N ASP A 128 -25.55 4.47 3.00
CA ASP A 128 -25.59 5.65 3.88
C ASP A 128 -25.04 5.41 5.30
N CYS A 129 -24.84 4.15 5.69
CA CYS A 129 -24.24 3.77 6.97
C CYS A 129 -22.71 3.68 6.91
N SER A 130 -22.10 3.94 5.75
CA SER A 130 -20.66 3.79 5.55
C SER A 130 -19.85 4.90 6.26
N PRO A 131 -18.71 4.55 6.87
CA PRO A 131 -17.73 5.54 7.35
C PRO A 131 -17.06 6.27 6.18
N SER A 132 -16.33 7.36 6.49
CA SER A 132 -15.46 7.97 5.48
C SER A 132 -14.34 7.01 5.09
N VAL A 133 -13.77 7.20 3.89
CA VAL A 133 -12.59 6.44 3.44
C VAL A 133 -11.47 7.36 3.02
N VAL A 134 -10.26 6.99 3.42
CA VAL A 134 -9.02 7.65 3.08
C VAL A 134 -8.05 6.59 2.57
N PHE A 135 -7.37 6.89 1.46
CA PHE A 135 -6.31 6.03 0.97
C PHE A 135 -4.94 6.62 1.28
N TYR A 136 -4.04 5.84 1.88
CA TYR A 136 -2.65 6.26 2.01
C TYR A 136 -1.85 5.97 0.74
N SER A 137 -0.83 6.77 0.47
CA SER A 137 0.12 6.48 -0.61
C SER A 137 1.08 5.39 -0.17
N ASP A 138 1.13 4.28 -0.89
CA ASP A 138 1.94 3.12 -0.53
C ASP A 138 3.44 3.46 -0.62
N ILE A 139 4.13 3.49 0.53
CA ILE A 139 5.58 3.70 0.64
C ILE A 139 6.24 2.31 0.83
N PRO A 140 7.35 2.02 0.13
CA PRO A 140 8.16 2.90 -0.71
C PRO A 140 7.71 2.98 -2.18
N TYR A 141 6.64 2.29 -2.58
CA TYR A 141 6.22 2.20 -3.99
C TYR A 141 6.04 3.57 -4.65
N CYS A 142 5.40 4.53 -3.99
CA CYS A 142 5.18 5.89 -4.50
C CYS A 142 6.47 6.74 -4.63
N ILE A 143 7.54 6.33 -3.95
CA ILE A 143 8.84 6.98 -3.96
C ILE A 143 9.70 6.40 -5.09
N ALA A 144 9.72 5.07 -5.19
CA ALA A 144 10.53 4.34 -6.15
C ALA A 144 9.96 4.43 -7.58
N LEU A 145 8.65 4.67 -7.68
CA LEU A 145 7.96 5.01 -8.92
C LEU A 145 7.66 6.51 -8.88
N PRO A 146 8.61 7.39 -9.27
CA PRO A 146 8.36 8.82 -9.30
C PRO A 146 7.17 9.04 -10.23
N LEU A 147 5.99 9.25 -9.62
CA LEU A 147 4.68 9.46 -10.23
C LEU A 147 4.74 9.31 -11.74
N LEU A 148 4.67 8.05 -12.18
CA LEU A 148 4.62 7.59 -13.57
C LEU A 148 3.83 8.57 -14.41
N ARG A 149 4.51 9.52 -15.09
CA ARG A 149 3.88 10.49 -15.99
C ARG A 149 3.13 9.71 -17.10
N GLY A 150 1.84 9.44 -16.88
CA GLY A 150 0.96 8.70 -17.79
C GLY A 150 0.84 7.18 -17.57
N GLY A 151 1.02 6.67 -16.36
CA GLY A 151 0.64 5.29 -15.99
C GLY A 151 -0.85 5.14 -15.62
N PRO A 152 -1.38 3.92 -15.41
CA PRO A 152 -2.82 3.69 -15.20
C PRO A 152 -3.33 4.29 -13.89
N LEU A 153 -2.52 4.22 -12.83
CA LEU A 153 -2.74 4.93 -11.56
C LEU A 153 -2.52 6.45 -11.67
N GLN A 154 -2.05 6.99 -12.79
CA GLN A 154 -2.05 8.43 -13.04
C GLN A 154 -3.26 8.90 -13.84
N LEU A 155 -4.08 8.00 -14.40
CA LEU A 155 -5.25 8.41 -15.18
C LEU A 155 -6.45 8.80 -14.31
N THR A 156 -6.50 8.47 -13.02
CA THR A 156 -7.78 8.56 -12.29
C THR A 156 -7.78 8.95 -10.81
N PRO A 157 -6.70 8.99 -9.99
CA PRO A 157 -6.84 9.46 -8.63
C PRO A 157 -7.36 10.90 -8.60
N GLN A 158 -6.78 11.81 -9.38
CA GLN A 158 -7.22 13.21 -9.32
C GLN A 158 -8.65 13.46 -9.82
N ARG A 159 -9.24 12.54 -10.58
CA ARG A 159 -10.61 12.72 -11.11
C ARG A 159 -11.64 12.59 -9.99
N TRP A 160 -11.42 11.67 -9.06
CA TRP A 160 -12.35 11.37 -7.98
C TRP A 160 -11.74 11.36 -6.58
N LEU A 161 -10.43 11.59 -6.44
CA LEU A 161 -9.72 11.74 -5.18
C LEU A 161 -9.15 13.15 -5.02
N GLN A 162 -9.15 13.63 -3.79
CA GLN A 162 -8.49 14.84 -3.34
C GLN A 162 -7.29 14.47 -2.46
N ALA A 163 -6.11 14.99 -2.79
CA ALA A 163 -4.92 14.79 -2.00
C ALA A 163 -4.91 15.66 -0.75
N GLN A 164 -4.44 15.09 0.35
CA GLN A 164 -4.08 15.77 1.59
C GLN A 164 -2.65 15.39 1.96
N ILE A 165 -1.85 16.40 2.31
CA ILE A 165 -0.48 16.20 2.77
C ILE A 165 -0.45 16.49 4.27
N VAL A 166 0.06 15.55 5.05
CA VAL A 166 0.14 15.64 6.51
C VAL A 166 1.61 15.61 6.91
N GLN A 167 2.00 16.51 7.81
CA GLN A 167 3.35 16.53 8.36
C GLN A 167 3.48 15.49 9.48
N VAL A 168 4.63 14.82 9.52
CA VAL A 168 4.94 13.72 10.44
C VAL A 168 6.29 13.94 11.11
N ASP A 169 6.40 13.53 12.38
CA ASP A 169 7.70 13.44 13.05
C ASP A 169 8.54 12.34 12.40
N ALA A 170 9.48 12.77 11.57
CA ALA A 170 10.34 11.88 10.81
C ALA A 170 11.17 10.96 11.72
N ASN A 171 11.58 11.41 12.90
CA ASN A 171 12.42 10.60 13.79
C ASN A 171 11.62 9.45 14.39
N LYS A 172 10.38 9.72 14.81
CA LYS A 172 9.49 8.68 15.33
C LYS A 172 9.10 7.69 14.24
N LYS A 173 8.75 8.19 13.05
CA LYS A 173 8.44 7.33 11.90
C LYS A 173 9.62 6.43 11.54
N LEU A 174 10.82 6.99 11.39
CA LEU A 174 12.04 6.22 11.12
C LEU A 174 12.34 5.20 12.23
N ALA A 175 12.17 5.57 13.50
CA ALA A 175 12.37 4.64 14.62
C ALA A 175 11.40 3.45 14.58
N ALA A 176 10.15 3.67 14.17
CA ALA A 176 9.17 2.60 13.95
C ALA A 176 9.55 1.73 12.74
N CYS A 177 9.95 2.35 11.61
CA CYS A 177 10.33 1.65 10.38
C CYS A 177 11.54 0.73 10.60
N ARG A 178 12.51 1.15 11.43
CA ARG A 178 13.72 0.37 11.78
C ARG A 178 13.43 -0.98 12.43
N ARG A 179 12.22 -1.20 12.95
CA ARG A 179 11.86 -2.46 13.61
C ARG A 179 11.59 -3.59 12.61
N TYR A 180 11.25 -3.26 11.37
CA TYR A 180 11.02 -4.21 10.28
C TYR A 180 12.33 -4.66 9.63
N VAL A 181 13.28 -5.13 10.45
CA VAL A 181 14.62 -5.49 9.96
C VAL A 181 14.52 -6.52 8.84
N SER A 182 13.64 -7.52 9.00
CA SER A 182 13.42 -8.58 8.02
C SER A 182 12.96 -8.09 6.63
N GLN A 183 12.28 -6.94 6.56
CA GLN A 183 11.79 -6.37 5.30
C GLN A 183 12.90 -5.68 4.50
N PHE A 184 14.08 -5.51 5.10
CA PHE A 184 15.18 -4.73 4.54
C PHE A 184 16.51 -5.50 4.49
N GLU A 185 16.54 -6.79 4.89
CA GLU A 185 17.79 -7.56 5.00
C GLU A 185 18.51 -7.70 3.65
N ASP A 186 17.76 -7.82 2.55
CA ASP A 186 18.32 -8.02 1.20
C ASP A 186 18.52 -6.69 0.42
N ASP A 187 17.86 -5.61 0.83
CA ASP A 187 17.76 -4.36 0.07
C ASP A 187 18.60 -3.19 0.64
N GLY A 188 19.24 -3.42 1.79
CA GLY A 188 19.93 -2.38 2.57
C GLY A 188 19.01 -1.70 3.57
N THR A 189 19.52 -0.81 4.42
CA THR A 189 18.67 -0.23 5.48
C THR A 189 17.55 0.62 4.90
N PHE A 190 16.44 0.74 5.63
CA PHE A 190 15.35 1.64 5.26
C PHE A 190 15.84 3.06 4.92
N GLU A 191 16.81 3.58 5.67
CA GLU A 191 17.44 4.88 5.39
C GLU A 191 18.17 4.92 4.05
N GLU A 192 18.79 3.82 3.62
CA GLU A 192 19.44 3.74 2.32
C GLU A 192 18.41 3.77 1.19
N ILE A 193 17.28 3.09 1.34
CA ILE A 193 16.16 3.13 0.38
C ILE A 193 15.64 4.57 0.25
N ILE A 194 15.40 5.25 1.38
CA ILE A 194 14.95 6.64 1.40
C ILE A 194 16.03 7.60 0.86
N ALA A 195 17.31 7.40 1.18
CA ALA A 195 18.40 8.27 0.74
C ALA A 195 18.69 8.16 -0.77
N ARG A 196 18.35 7.03 -1.39
CA ARG A 196 18.57 6.78 -2.83
C ARG A 196 17.40 7.24 -3.71
N ALA A 197 16.25 7.57 -3.12
CA ALA A 197 15.11 8.12 -3.83
C ALA A 197 15.38 9.54 -4.36
N SER A 198 14.66 9.95 -5.42
CA SER A 198 14.86 11.30 -6.00
C SER A 198 14.59 12.38 -4.95
N PRO A 199 15.33 13.50 -4.94
CA PRO A 199 15.07 14.59 -4.01
C PRO A 199 13.61 15.08 -4.04
N GLU A 200 12.92 15.02 -5.18
CA GLU A 200 11.48 15.33 -5.23
C GLU A 200 10.62 14.26 -4.53
N ALA A 201 10.90 12.98 -4.74
CA ALA A 201 10.19 11.86 -4.13
C ALA A 201 10.43 11.75 -2.61
N VAL A 202 11.65 12.10 -2.19
CA VAL A 202 12.02 12.27 -0.77
C VAL A 202 11.33 13.51 -0.22
N SER A 203 11.38 14.68 -0.87
CA SER A 203 10.77 15.92 -0.33
C SER A 203 9.27 15.85 -0.04
N MET A 204 8.52 15.01 -0.75
CA MET A 204 7.08 14.80 -0.52
C MET A 204 6.76 13.75 0.55
N ASN A 205 7.74 12.95 1.00
CA ASN A 205 7.50 11.85 1.93
C ASN A 205 8.48 11.82 3.14
N TYR A 206 9.64 12.48 3.07
CA TYR A 206 10.76 12.42 4.02
C TYR A 206 11.61 13.71 4.02
N PRO A 207 12.18 14.15 5.15
CA PRO A 207 13.01 15.35 5.19
C PRO A 207 14.34 15.13 4.48
N LEU A 208 14.62 15.98 3.48
CA LEU A 208 15.98 16.17 2.96
C LEU A 208 16.78 17.07 3.93
N ALA A 209 17.79 16.48 4.57
CA ALA A 209 18.99 17.14 5.09
C ALA A 209 18.88 18.23 6.20
N SER A 210 17.71 18.69 6.65
CA SER A 210 17.64 19.73 7.70
C SER A 210 16.72 19.45 8.90
N GLY A 211 16.29 18.21 9.09
CA GLY A 211 15.69 17.73 10.34
C GLY A 211 14.25 18.20 10.62
N GLN A 212 13.47 17.27 11.17
CA GLN A 212 12.18 17.41 11.88
C GLN A 212 10.86 17.20 11.13
N SER A 213 10.78 17.21 9.79
CA SER A 213 9.47 17.02 9.11
C SER A 213 9.52 16.02 7.95
N SER A 214 8.81 14.91 8.10
CA SER A 214 8.39 13.99 7.01
C SER A 214 6.97 14.37 6.61
N TYR A 215 6.52 13.91 5.45
CA TYR A 215 5.14 14.11 4.99
C TYR A 215 4.53 12.77 4.61
N GLU A 216 3.22 12.68 4.74
CA GLU A 216 2.42 11.55 4.26
C GLU A 216 1.32 12.09 3.37
N CYS A 217 1.06 11.38 2.27
CA CYS A 217 0.05 11.76 1.32
C CYS A 217 -1.14 10.80 1.40
N TYR A 218 -2.30 11.39 1.66
CA TYR A 218 -3.58 10.73 1.78
C TYR A 218 -4.53 11.19 0.68
N TRP A 219 -5.50 10.36 0.32
CA TRP A 219 -6.41 10.60 -0.78
C TRP A 219 -7.85 10.30 -0.36
N THR A 220 -8.73 11.28 -0.48
CA THR A 220 -10.15 11.16 -0.12
C THR A 220 -11.04 11.24 -1.35
N PRO A 221 -12.10 10.42 -1.46
CA PRO A 221 -13.07 10.55 -2.54
C PRO A 221 -13.75 11.92 -2.60
N LYS A 222 -14.01 12.43 -3.82
CA LYS A 222 -14.65 13.71 -4.13
C LYS A 222 -16.17 13.54 -4.28
N GLY A 223 -16.92 13.72 -3.20
CA GLY A 223 -18.39 13.57 -3.25
C GLY A 223 -18.83 12.12 -3.51
N ASP A 224 -19.94 11.92 -4.21
CA ASP A 224 -20.54 10.58 -4.51
C ASP A 224 -19.74 9.73 -5.52
N THR A 225 -18.46 10.04 -5.76
CA THR A 225 -17.62 9.37 -6.76
C THR A 225 -17.17 7.97 -6.35
N SER A 226 -17.73 7.37 -5.31
CA SER A 226 -17.44 6.00 -4.87
C SER A 226 -17.63 4.99 -6.01
N ARG A 227 -18.64 5.19 -6.87
CA ARG A 227 -18.90 4.34 -8.03
C ARG A 227 -17.81 4.42 -9.10
N ALA A 228 -17.37 5.62 -9.46
CA ALA A 228 -16.31 5.80 -10.46
C ALA A 228 -14.97 5.21 -9.96
N GLY A 229 -14.66 5.37 -8.67
CA GLY A 229 -13.47 4.78 -8.07
C GLY A 229 -13.50 3.25 -8.05
N ILE A 230 -14.66 2.64 -7.80
CA ILE A 230 -14.84 1.18 -7.89
C ILE A 230 -14.65 0.70 -9.32
N GLU A 231 -15.27 1.34 -10.31
CA GLU A 231 -15.15 0.97 -11.71
C GLU A 231 -13.69 1.09 -12.20
N ASP A 232 -12.98 2.15 -11.79
CA ASP A 232 -11.56 2.33 -12.10
C ASP A 232 -10.67 1.26 -11.45
N LEU A 233 -10.91 0.94 -10.16
CA LEU A 233 -10.12 -0.08 -9.46
C LEU A 233 -10.42 -1.50 -9.95
N ILE A 234 -11.67 -1.80 -10.30
CA ILE A 234 -12.01 -3.04 -10.99
C ILE A 234 -11.24 -3.10 -12.31
N ALA A 235 -11.23 -2.04 -13.11
CA ALA A 235 -10.45 -2.03 -14.35
C ALA A 235 -8.95 -2.26 -14.11
N VAL A 236 -8.36 -1.70 -13.04
CA VAL A 236 -6.95 -1.94 -12.69
C VAL A 236 -6.69 -3.36 -12.18
N VAL A 237 -7.60 -3.93 -11.39
CA VAL A 237 -7.53 -5.33 -10.91
C VAL A 237 -7.75 -6.31 -12.07
N ASP A 238 -8.64 -5.97 -13.00
CA ASP A 238 -8.97 -6.73 -14.21
C ASP A 238 -7.84 -6.69 -15.24
N ALA A 239 -7.09 -5.61 -15.25
CA ALA A 239 -5.95 -5.45 -16.12
C ALA A 239 -4.80 -6.28 -15.52
N SER A 240 -4.73 -7.57 -15.88
CA SER A 240 -3.57 -8.40 -15.59
C SER A 240 -2.32 -7.71 -16.12
N PRO A 241 -1.26 -7.51 -15.30
CA PRO A 241 0.03 -7.16 -15.88
C PRO A 241 0.35 -8.23 -16.94
N PRO A 242 0.71 -7.85 -18.17
CA PRO A 242 0.88 -8.81 -19.25
C PRO A 242 1.96 -9.82 -18.86
N GLN A 243 1.95 -10.99 -19.49
CA GLN A 243 3.05 -11.97 -19.35
C GLN A 243 4.42 -11.32 -19.56
N ASP A 244 4.51 -10.24 -20.33
CA ASP A 244 5.72 -9.44 -20.51
C ASP A 244 6.19 -8.73 -19.23
N ILE A 245 5.32 -8.36 -18.28
CA ILE A 245 5.70 -7.81 -16.97
C ILE A 245 6.22 -8.93 -16.05
N GLU A 246 5.58 -10.10 -16.02
CA GLU A 246 6.14 -11.28 -15.33
C GLU A 246 7.47 -11.71 -15.96
N LEU A 247 7.60 -11.61 -17.30
CA LEU A 247 8.84 -11.87 -18.03
C LEU A 247 9.89 -10.82 -17.70
N LEU A 248 9.51 -9.54 -17.59
CA LEU A 248 10.40 -8.45 -17.16
C LEU A 248 10.77 -8.60 -15.69
N GLU A 249 9.90 -9.06 -14.81
CA GLU A 249 10.25 -9.41 -13.43
C GLU A 249 11.27 -10.56 -13.43
N ARG A 250 11.10 -11.59 -14.25
CA ARG A 250 12.06 -12.70 -14.38
C ARG A 250 13.37 -12.36 -15.09
N GLU A 251 13.34 -11.49 -16.09
CA GLU A 251 14.51 -11.13 -16.92
C GLU A 251 15.26 -9.91 -16.37
N LEU A 252 14.58 -9.03 -15.63
CA LEU A 252 15.20 -7.88 -14.99
C LEU A 252 15.56 -8.20 -13.53
N LEU A 253 14.75 -8.92 -12.75
CA LEU A 253 15.17 -9.36 -11.42
C LEU A 253 15.83 -10.73 -11.58
N PRO A 254 17.17 -10.87 -11.59
CA PRO A 254 17.79 -12.17 -11.57
C PRO A 254 17.32 -12.87 -10.30
N ALA A 255 17.15 -14.19 -10.37
CA ALA A 255 17.10 -15.01 -9.18
C ALA A 255 18.26 -14.58 -8.26
N PRO A 256 18.02 -14.36 -6.96
CA PRO A 256 19.04 -13.85 -6.05
C PRO A 256 20.26 -14.78 -6.15
N SER A 257 21.33 -14.28 -6.77
CA SER A 257 22.65 -14.87 -6.61
C SER A 257 23.27 -14.16 -5.43
N ASP A 258 23.75 -14.92 -4.44
CA ASP A 258 24.20 -14.50 -3.11
C ASP A 258 25.20 -13.32 -3.05
N ASP A 259 25.74 -12.85 -4.17
CA ASP A 259 26.85 -11.89 -4.20
C ASP A 259 26.62 -10.60 -5.02
N THR A 260 25.43 -10.36 -5.58
CA THR A 260 25.17 -9.11 -6.33
C THR A 260 24.22 -8.19 -5.56
N PRO A 261 24.67 -7.04 -5.01
CA PRO A 261 23.79 -6.12 -4.31
C PRO A 261 22.67 -5.68 -5.26
N PHE A 262 21.42 -5.83 -4.80
CA PHE A 262 20.23 -5.75 -5.64
C PHE A 262 20.15 -4.42 -6.40
N PHE A 263 20.74 -3.34 -5.85
CA PHE A 263 20.78 -1.99 -6.42
C PHE A 263 22.13 -1.57 -7.02
N SER A 264 22.67 -2.37 -7.93
CA SER A 264 23.67 -1.89 -8.90
C SER A 264 23.04 -0.81 -9.82
N PRO A 265 23.83 -0.02 -10.58
CA PRO A 265 23.30 0.87 -11.63
C PRO A 265 22.33 0.17 -12.61
N ASP A 266 22.39 -1.15 -12.68
CA ASP A 266 21.48 -1.98 -13.43
C ASP A 266 20.07 -2.02 -12.80
N TYR A 267 19.89 -1.94 -11.47
CA TYR A 267 18.56 -1.91 -10.85
C TYR A 267 17.76 -0.67 -11.19
N ALA A 268 18.34 0.53 -11.08
CA ALA A 268 17.63 1.75 -11.46
C ALA A 268 17.23 1.71 -12.95
N SER A 269 18.06 1.08 -13.78
CA SER A 269 17.76 0.79 -15.19
C SER A 269 16.63 -0.25 -15.35
N ARG A 270 16.59 -1.28 -14.50
CA ARG A 270 15.57 -2.33 -14.48
C ARG A 270 14.23 -1.83 -13.97
N GLN A 271 14.21 -1.08 -12.87
CA GLN A 271 13.03 -0.42 -12.34
C GLN A 271 12.47 0.61 -13.32
N ARG A 272 13.34 1.32 -14.06
CA ARG A 272 12.92 2.18 -15.17
C ARG A 272 12.29 1.38 -16.30
N ARG A 273 12.89 0.26 -16.72
CA ARG A 273 12.33 -0.64 -17.74
C ARG A 273 10.99 -1.25 -17.33
N TRP A 274 10.85 -1.69 -16.07
CA TRP A 274 9.60 -2.17 -15.49
C TRP A 274 8.53 -1.08 -15.46
N SER A 275 8.90 0.13 -15.02
CA SER A 275 8.03 1.31 -15.04
C SER A 275 7.56 1.67 -16.45
N GLU A 276 8.47 1.64 -17.43
CA GLU A 276 8.17 1.90 -18.85
C GLU A 276 7.23 0.82 -19.43
N ALA A 277 7.42 -0.44 -19.05
CA ALA A 277 6.56 -1.55 -19.48
C ALA A 277 5.14 -1.43 -18.93
N ILE A 278 4.98 -1.13 -17.63
CA ILE A 278 3.67 -0.83 -17.02
C ILE A 278 2.99 0.34 -17.72
N GLN A 279 3.73 1.42 -18.02
CA GLN A 279 3.18 2.57 -18.73
C GLN A 279 2.72 2.21 -20.14
N ASN A 280 3.53 1.47 -20.89
CA ASN A 280 3.22 1.09 -22.26
C ASN A 280 2.05 0.11 -22.32
N TRP A 281 1.92 -0.78 -21.35
CA TRP A 281 0.75 -1.64 -21.22
C TRP A 281 -0.51 -0.84 -20.86
N ALA A 282 -0.44 0.01 -19.84
CA ALA A 282 -1.59 0.81 -19.42
C ALA A 282 -2.11 1.73 -20.54
N LYS A 283 -1.21 2.32 -21.32
CA LYS A 283 -1.58 3.11 -22.51
C LYS A 283 -2.26 2.29 -23.60
N ARG A 284 -1.98 0.98 -23.68
CA ARG A 284 -2.59 0.07 -24.67
C ARG A 284 -3.96 -0.43 -24.23
N GLU A 285 -4.10 -0.80 -22.96
CA GLU A 285 -5.28 -1.53 -22.48
C GLU A 285 -6.31 -0.65 -21.76
N LEU A 286 -5.91 0.50 -21.20
CA LEU A 286 -6.77 1.31 -20.31
C LEU A 286 -7.10 2.71 -20.86
N VAL A 287 -6.54 3.10 -22.01
CA VAL A 287 -6.89 4.35 -22.71
C VAL A 287 -7.60 3.97 -24.01
N PRO A 288 -8.90 4.26 -24.17
CA PRO A 288 -9.64 3.98 -25.40
C PRO A 288 -9.17 4.83 -26.61
#